data_AF-A0A182FYQ3-F1
#
_entry.id   AF-A0A182FYQ3-F1
#
_cell.length_a   1.000
_cell.length_b   1.000
_cell.length_c   1.000
_cell.angle_alpha   90.00
_cell.angle_beta   90.00
_cell.angle_gamma   90.00
#
_symmetry.space_group_name_H-M   'P 1'
#
loop_
_entity.id
_entity.type
_entity.pdbx_description
1 polymer ?
#
loop_
_entity_poly.entity_id
_entity_poly.type
_entity_poly.pdbx_seq_one_letter_code
_entity_poly.pdbx_strand_id
1 'polypeptide(L)'
;MAHNNDVQGGKIDVGVQCERTENTSLEQLMSIAKENTKGIFLLHRNMRQLMVVVSAVKEQIDNLNRISSIATPPAAPSAEPTAAETIDFVRISCKEQMTNFNDRLNDKNYREQISRWFTARMQGSMNEDQRLNSCWNLMLTKEFLATCSWTGNRKA
;
A
#
# COMPACT_ATOMS: atom_id res chain seq x y z
N MET A 1 2.35 33.29 -80.76
CA MET A 1 3.00 34.48 -80.16
C MET A 1 2.29 34.78 -78.85
N ALA A 2 3.04 34.81 -77.74
CA ALA A 2 2.77 35.34 -76.39
C ALA A 2 1.33 35.19 -75.82
N HIS A 3 1.02 34.30 -74.87
CA HIS A 3 1.42 34.29 -73.45
C HIS A 3 1.52 35.68 -72.82
N ASN A 4 0.52 36.07 -72.03
CA ASN A 4 0.69 37.01 -70.93
C ASN A 4 -0.14 36.55 -69.73
N ASN A 5 0.59 36.09 -68.70
CA ASN A 5 0.10 35.81 -67.37
C ASN A 5 0.09 37.13 -66.60
N ASP A 6 -1.09 37.57 -66.14
CA ASP A 6 -1.18 38.61 -65.13
C ASP A 6 -1.04 37.95 -63.75
N VAL A 7 0.17 38.05 -63.20
CA VAL A 7 0.48 37.72 -61.82
C VAL A 7 0.07 38.93 -60.98
N GLN A 8 -1.12 38.90 -60.38
CA GLN A 8 -1.41 39.74 -59.22
C GLN A 8 -0.81 39.09 -57.97
N GLY A 9 0.40 39.55 -57.64
CA GLY A 9 1.01 39.34 -56.34
C GLY A 9 0.45 40.29 -55.29
N GLY A 10 0.48 39.83 -54.04
CA GLY A 10 0.33 40.62 -52.82
C GLY A 10 -0.99 40.36 -52.10
N LYS A 11 -1.04 40.00 -50.81
CA LYS A 11 -0.02 39.90 -49.76
C LYS A 11 -0.73 39.11 -48.66
N ILE A 12 -0.30 37.88 -48.37
CA ILE A 12 -0.96 37.09 -47.32
C ILE A 12 -0.57 37.70 -45.97
N ASP A 13 -1.58 38.17 -45.24
CA ASP A 13 -1.50 38.74 -43.90
C ASP A 13 -1.25 37.63 -42.85
N VAL A 14 -0.07 36.99 -42.95
CA VAL A 14 0.30 35.85 -42.09
C VAL A 14 0.66 36.33 -40.67
N GLY A 15 1.07 37.59 -40.51
CA GLY A 15 1.48 38.16 -39.23
C GLY A 15 0.30 38.38 -38.27
N VAL A 16 -0.81 38.96 -38.76
CA VAL A 16 -1.97 39.29 -37.91
C VAL A 16 -2.74 38.04 -37.48
N GLN A 17 -2.73 36.97 -38.29
CA GLN A 17 -3.44 35.73 -37.96
C GLN A 17 -2.73 34.93 -36.85
N CYS A 18 -1.38 34.84 -36.89
CA CYS A 18 -0.58 34.11 -35.89
C CYS A 18 -0.64 34.78 -34.51
N GLU A 19 -0.45 36.11 -34.46
CA GLU A 19 -0.53 36.89 -33.22
C GLU A 19 -1.93 36.86 -32.59
N ARG A 20 -2.99 36.84 -33.41
CA ARG A 20 -4.38 36.79 -32.91
C ARG A 20 -4.76 35.42 -32.34
N THR A 21 -4.24 34.33 -32.91
CA THR A 21 -4.44 32.96 -32.38
C THR A 21 -3.63 32.68 -31.11
N GLU A 22 -2.44 33.26 -31.01
CA GLU A 22 -1.62 33.15 -29.80
C GLU A 22 -2.24 33.92 -28.64
N ASN A 23 -2.73 35.15 -28.88
CA ASN A 23 -3.42 35.94 -27.86
C ASN A 23 -4.70 35.26 -27.33
N THR A 24 -5.48 34.58 -28.19
CA THR A 24 -6.65 33.82 -27.73
C THR A 24 -6.29 32.57 -26.94
N SER A 25 -5.20 31.88 -27.30
CA SER A 25 -4.70 30.71 -26.56
C SER A 25 -4.16 31.09 -25.18
N LEU A 26 -3.49 32.24 -25.07
CA LEU A 26 -2.98 32.78 -23.80
C LEU A 26 -4.12 33.18 -22.85
N GLU A 27 -5.17 33.83 -23.35
CA GLU A 27 -6.35 34.17 -22.55
C GLU A 27 -7.08 32.91 -22.03
N GLN A 28 -7.20 31.88 -22.86
CA GLN A 28 -7.76 30.59 -22.44
C GLN A 28 -6.92 29.93 -21.35
N LEU A 29 -5.59 29.92 -21.49
CA LEU A 29 -4.68 29.39 -20.48
C LEU A 29 -4.74 30.18 -19.17
N MET A 30 -4.82 31.51 -19.22
CA MET A 30 -4.98 32.34 -18.02
C MET A 30 -6.31 32.07 -17.31
N SER A 31 -7.40 31.87 -18.06
CA SER A 31 -8.70 31.50 -17.49
C SER A 31 -8.64 30.14 -16.79
N ILE A 32 -8.03 29.13 -17.42
CA ILE A 32 -7.84 27.79 -16.83
C ILE A 32 -6.94 27.88 -15.58
N ALA A 33 -5.84 28.62 -15.64
CA ALA A 33 -4.94 28.81 -14.50
C ALA A 33 -5.65 29.48 -13.31
N LYS A 34 -6.52 30.45 -13.56
CA LYS A 34 -7.34 31.11 -12.55
C LYS A 34 -8.31 30.14 -11.89
N GLU A 35 -8.96 29.26 -12.68
CA GLU A 35 -9.87 28.27 -12.14
C GLU A 35 -9.13 27.19 -11.33
N ASN A 36 -7.99 26.73 -11.82
CA ASN A 36 -7.13 25.80 -11.09
C ASN A 36 -6.63 26.38 -9.76
N THR A 37 -6.34 27.69 -9.72
CA THR A 37 -5.94 28.37 -8.48
C THR A 37 -7.06 28.32 -7.43
N LYS A 38 -8.33 28.49 -7.82
CA LYS A 38 -9.48 28.31 -6.92
C LYS A 38 -9.59 26.86 -6.45
N GLY A 39 -9.42 25.89 -7.36
CA GLY A 39 -9.41 24.47 -7.04
C GLY A 39 -8.33 24.11 -6.01
N ILE A 40 -7.11 24.61 -6.20
CA ILE A 40 -5.98 24.44 -5.27
C ILE A 40 -6.30 25.03 -3.89
N PHE A 41 -6.97 26.18 -3.83
CA PHE A 41 -7.37 26.80 -2.58
C PHE A 41 -8.42 25.96 -1.82
N LEU A 42 -9.43 25.45 -2.53
CA LEU A 42 -10.45 24.58 -1.96
C LEU A 42 -9.86 23.26 -1.46
N LEU A 43 -8.97 22.64 -2.24
CA LEU A 43 -8.24 21.44 -1.83
C LEU A 43 -7.41 21.68 -0.57
N HIS A 44 -6.69 22.80 -0.50
CA HIS A 44 -5.95 23.16 0.71
C HIS A 44 -6.85 23.35 1.93
N ARG A 45 -8.03 23.97 1.75
CA ARG A 45 -9.01 24.11 2.84
C ARG A 45 -9.50 22.76 3.32
N ASN A 46 -9.89 21.87 2.40
CA ASN A 46 -10.36 20.53 2.72
C ASN A 46 -9.27 19.70 3.41
N MET A 47 -8.02 19.79 2.93
CA MET A 47 -6.88 19.10 3.52
C MET A 47 -6.62 19.57 4.96
N ARG A 48 -6.74 20.87 5.24
CA ARG A 48 -6.65 21.39 6.62
C ARG A 48 -7.74 20.82 7.53
N GLN A 49 -8.98 20.77 7.04
CA GLN A 49 -10.10 20.19 7.80
C GLN A 49 -9.87 18.70 8.07
N LEU A 50 -9.42 17.95 7.05
CA LEU A 50 -9.11 16.53 7.16
C LEU A 50 -7.98 16.29 8.17
N MET A 51 -6.96 17.14 8.21
CA MET A 51 -5.86 17.05 9.18
C MET A 51 -6.36 17.18 10.62
N VAL A 52 -7.31 18.09 10.89
CA VAL A 52 -7.94 18.23 12.21
C VAL A 52 -8.69 16.95 12.59
N VAL A 53 -9.53 16.43 11.69
CA VAL A 53 -10.28 15.20 11.95
C VAL A 53 -9.36 14.01 12.19
N VAL A 54 -8.31 13.84 11.38
CA VAL A 54 -7.31 12.77 11.53
C VAL A 54 -6.61 12.87 12.88
N SER A 55 -6.26 14.07 13.35
CA SER A 55 -5.65 14.25 14.68
C SER A 55 -6.60 13.83 15.82
N ALA A 56 -7.89 14.18 15.72
CA ALA A 56 -8.89 13.78 16.71
C ALA A 56 -9.14 12.26 16.71
N VAL A 57 -9.19 11.62 15.54
CA VAL A 57 -9.33 10.17 15.43
C VAL A 57 -8.11 9.45 16.00
N LYS A 58 -6.90 9.97 15.77
CA LYS A 58 -5.68 9.41 16.35
C LYS A 58 -5.73 9.43 17.88
N GLU A 59 -6.16 10.55 18.47
CA GLU A 59 -6.32 10.67 19.93
C GLU A 59 -7.37 9.67 20.47
N GLN A 60 -8.48 9.47 19.75
CA GLN A 60 -9.48 8.47 20.12
C GLN A 60 -8.91 7.04 20.11
N ILE A 61 -8.10 6.69 19.10
CA ILE A 61 -7.43 5.38 19.01
C ILE A 61 -6.47 5.18 20.19
N ASP A 62 -5.66 6.20 20.51
CA ASP A 62 -4.73 6.14 21.64
C ASP A 62 -5.45 5.95 22.99
N ASN A 63 -6.61 6.60 23.16
CA ASN A 63 -7.45 6.43 24.35
C ASN A 63 -8.07 5.03 24.44
N LEU A 64 -8.54 4.46 23.33
CA LEU A 64 -9.04 3.07 23.30
C LEU A 64 -7.94 2.06 23.64
N ASN A 65 -6.73 2.26 23.11
CA ASN A 65 -5.58 1.41 23.44
C ASN A 65 -5.23 1.47 24.93
N ARG A 66 -5.34 2.65 25.56
CA ARG A 66 -5.16 2.80 27.02
C ARG A 66 -6.21 2.04 27.82
N ILE A 67 -7.49 2.09 27.41
CA ILE A 67 -8.58 1.36 28.08
C ILE A 67 -8.41 -0.15 27.91
N SER A 68 -8.05 -0.61 26.71
CA SER A 68 -7.74 -2.03 26.46
C SER A 68 -6.62 -2.55 27.36
N SER A 69 -5.68 -1.69 27.75
CA SER A 69 -4.60 -2.05 28.67
C SER A 69 -5.05 -2.13 30.14
N ILE A 70 -6.17 -1.51 30.51
CA ILE A 70 -6.74 -1.49 31.88
C ILE A 70 -7.75 -2.64 32.08
N ALA A 71 -8.36 -3.15 31.00
CA ALA A 71 -9.32 -4.25 31.04
C ALA A 71 -8.70 -5.66 31.22
N THR A 72 -7.52 -5.74 31.86
CA THR A 72 -7.01 -7.01 32.40
C THR A 72 -7.44 -7.06 33.87
N PRO A 73 -8.46 -7.83 34.26
CA PRO A 73 -8.72 -8.07 35.68
C PRO A 73 -7.46 -8.70 36.33
N PRO A 74 -7.18 -8.43 37.61
CA PRO A 74 -6.11 -9.11 38.32
C PRO A 74 -6.38 -10.61 38.21
N ALA A 75 -5.48 -11.30 37.51
CA ALA A 75 -5.53 -12.73 37.32
C ALA A 75 -5.70 -13.40 38.69
N ALA A 76 -6.79 -14.14 38.87
CA ALA A 76 -6.82 -15.25 39.80
C ALA A 76 -5.58 -16.13 39.51
N PRO A 77 -4.89 -16.65 40.53
CA PRO A 77 -3.67 -17.41 40.34
C PRO A 77 -4.01 -18.73 39.64
N SER A 78 -3.88 -18.77 38.33
CA SER A 78 -3.87 -20.02 37.57
C SER A 78 -3.05 -19.81 36.31
N ALA A 79 -1.92 -20.52 36.29
CA ALA A 79 -0.84 -20.52 35.30
C ALA A 79 0.04 -19.26 35.29
N GLU A 80 1.14 -19.36 36.04
CA GLU A 80 2.44 -18.81 35.68
C GLU A 80 2.71 -18.83 34.16
N PRO A 81 3.65 -18.02 33.64
CA PRO A 81 4.23 -18.23 32.33
C PRO A 81 5.00 -19.55 32.34
N THR A 82 4.27 -20.65 32.19
CA THR A 82 4.80 -22.01 32.16
C THR A 82 5.58 -22.17 30.88
N ALA A 83 6.86 -21.85 30.99
CA ALA A 83 7.90 -22.00 29.98
C ALA A 83 7.60 -21.32 28.64
N ALA A 84 8.58 -20.58 28.15
CA ALA A 84 8.76 -20.53 26.71
C ALA A 84 8.86 -21.98 26.22
N GLU A 85 7.77 -22.57 25.76
CA GLU A 85 7.82 -23.66 24.80
C GLU A 85 8.46 -23.05 23.55
N THR A 86 9.79 -23.01 23.58
CA THR A 86 10.62 -22.68 22.44
C THR A 86 10.38 -23.79 21.44
N ILE A 87 9.37 -23.61 20.61
CA ILE A 87 9.26 -24.38 19.38
C ILE A 87 10.55 -24.10 18.63
N ASP A 88 11.39 -25.11 18.51
CA ASP A 88 12.52 -25.09 17.60
C ASP A 88 11.96 -25.26 16.18
N PHE A 89 11.35 -24.19 15.69
CA PHE A 89 10.81 -24.15 14.34
C PHE A 89 11.97 -23.94 13.37
N VAL A 90 12.37 -25.02 12.71
CA VAL A 90 13.34 -24.98 11.62
C VAL A 90 12.64 -24.51 10.35
N ARG A 91 13.24 -23.51 9.68
CA ARG A 91 12.73 -23.02 8.39
C ARG A 91 12.68 -24.14 7.38
N ILE A 92 11.56 -24.20 6.67
CA ILE A 92 11.32 -25.22 5.64
C ILE A 92 12.15 -24.87 4.38
N SER A 93 12.96 -25.84 3.94
CA SER A 93 13.84 -25.71 2.77
C SER A 93 13.50 -26.69 1.64
N CYS A 94 12.63 -27.66 1.87
CA CYS A 94 12.23 -28.63 0.85
C CYS A 94 10.76 -29.04 0.96
N LYS A 95 10.27 -29.72 -0.09
CA LYS A 95 8.88 -30.19 -0.17
C LYS A 95 8.55 -31.20 0.94
N GLU A 96 9.47 -32.09 1.28
CA GLU A 96 9.25 -33.11 2.32
C GLU A 96 9.02 -32.48 3.70
N GLN A 97 9.81 -31.46 4.04
CA GLN A 97 9.63 -30.68 5.27
C GLN A 97 8.30 -29.92 5.26
N MET A 98 7.85 -29.41 4.11
CA MET A 98 6.53 -28.78 3.99
C MET A 98 5.40 -29.80 4.22
N THR A 99 5.51 -30.99 3.65
CA THR A 99 4.52 -32.07 3.86
C THR A 99 4.49 -32.48 5.34
N ASN A 100 5.66 -32.73 5.94
CA ASN A 100 5.74 -33.09 7.36
C ASN A 100 5.19 -31.98 8.28
N PHE A 101 5.47 -30.71 7.95
CA PHE A 101 4.89 -29.58 8.66
C PHE A 101 3.36 -29.58 8.56
N ASN A 102 2.80 -29.80 7.37
CA ASN A 102 1.35 -29.90 7.17
C ASN A 102 0.74 -31.07 7.96
N ASP A 103 1.41 -32.23 8.01
CA ASP A 103 0.95 -33.38 8.78
C ASP A 103 0.94 -33.07 10.28
N ARG A 104 1.98 -32.39 10.79
CA ARG A 104 2.07 -31.95 12.19
C ARG A 104 0.98 -30.93 12.55
N LEU A 105 0.52 -30.10 11.61
CA LEU A 105 -0.57 -29.15 11.84
C LEU A 105 -1.93 -29.82 12.14
N ASN A 106 -2.08 -31.11 11.83
CA ASN A 106 -3.26 -31.88 12.24
C ASN A 106 -3.32 -32.08 13.76
N ASP A 107 -2.17 -32.05 14.44
CA ASP A 107 -2.12 -32.07 15.90
C ASP A 107 -2.58 -30.70 16.43
N LYS A 108 -3.64 -30.72 17.24
CA LYS A 108 -4.22 -29.53 17.86
C LYS A 108 -3.22 -28.81 18.75
N ASN A 109 -2.43 -29.54 19.53
CA ASN A 109 -1.46 -28.96 20.46
C ASN A 109 -0.35 -28.24 19.66
N TYR A 110 0.21 -28.92 18.67
CA TYR A 110 1.21 -28.30 17.78
C TYR A 110 0.68 -27.07 17.04
N ARG A 111 -0.58 -27.11 16.57
CA ARG A 111 -1.23 -25.97 15.90
C ARG A 111 -1.37 -24.76 16.83
N GLU A 112 -1.75 -24.97 18.09
CA GLU A 112 -1.85 -23.88 19.06
C GLU A 112 -0.49 -23.30 19.42
N GLN A 113 0.51 -24.16 19.58
CA GLN A 113 1.89 -23.74 19.82
C GLN A 113 2.41 -22.88 18.66
N ILE A 114 2.34 -23.37 17.41
CA ILE A 114 2.89 -22.66 16.25
C ILE A 114 2.14 -21.35 15.98
N SER A 115 0.83 -21.31 16.24
CA SER A 115 0.03 -20.08 16.17
C SER A 115 0.50 -19.03 17.18
N ARG A 116 0.77 -19.43 18.43
CA ARG A 116 1.36 -18.56 19.45
C ARG A 116 2.74 -18.06 19.03
N TRP A 117 3.57 -18.95 18.49
CA TRP A 117 4.92 -18.61 18.01
C TRP A 117 4.91 -17.57 16.88
N PHE A 118 4.08 -17.77 15.85
CA PHE A 118 3.93 -16.81 14.75
C PHE A 118 3.39 -15.47 15.26
N THR A 119 2.34 -15.51 16.09
CA THR A 119 1.74 -14.30 16.67
C THR A 119 2.76 -13.50 17.46
N ALA A 120 3.57 -14.15 18.31
CA ALA A 120 4.62 -13.50 19.09
C ALA A 120 5.71 -12.88 18.21
N ARG A 121 6.09 -13.56 17.11
CA ARG A 121 7.13 -13.07 16.18
C ARG A 121 6.65 -11.92 15.28
N MET A 122 5.33 -11.80 15.07
CA MET A 122 4.71 -10.79 14.20
C MET A 122 4.19 -9.55 14.93
N GLN A 123 4.32 -9.45 16.26
CA GLN A 123 3.78 -8.32 17.04
C GLN A 123 4.30 -6.94 16.59
N GLY A 124 5.38 -6.87 15.81
CA GLY A 124 5.95 -5.63 15.26
C GLY A 124 5.52 -5.25 13.84
N SER A 125 4.77 -6.08 13.10
CA SER A 125 4.38 -5.74 11.71
C SER A 125 3.10 -4.90 11.70
N MET A 126 3.25 -3.57 11.64
CA MET A 126 2.13 -2.62 11.59
C MET A 126 1.30 -2.67 10.29
N ASN A 127 1.83 -3.25 9.21
CA ASN A 127 1.18 -3.25 7.91
C ASN A 127 0.59 -4.62 7.58
N GLU A 128 -0.73 -4.68 7.42
CA GLU A 128 -1.48 -5.91 7.08
C GLU A 128 -0.94 -6.57 5.80
N ASP A 129 -0.59 -5.76 4.80
CA ASP A 129 -0.04 -6.22 3.51
C ASP A 129 1.32 -6.91 3.64
N GLN A 130 2.10 -6.58 4.68
CA GLN A 130 3.43 -7.16 4.90
C GLN A 130 3.40 -8.39 5.82
N ARG A 131 2.26 -8.67 6.48
CA ARG A 131 2.12 -9.79 7.41
C ARG A 131 2.35 -11.12 6.72
N LEU A 132 1.76 -11.30 5.53
CA LEU A 132 1.90 -12.55 4.77
C LEU A 132 3.35 -12.78 4.32
N ASN A 133 4.00 -11.76 3.77
CA ASN A 133 5.39 -11.85 3.34
C ASN A 133 6.34 -12.10 4.53
N SER A 134 6.06 -11.46 5.67
CA SER A 134 6.80 -11.68 6.91
C SER A 134 6.62 -13.11 7.43
N CYS A 135 5.39 -13.63 7.42
CA CYS A 135 5.09 -15.04 7.72
C CYS A 135 5.90 -15.99 6.85
N TRP A 136 5.92 -15.75 5.54
CA TRP A 136 6.64 -16.60 4.60
C TRP A 136 8.14 -16.59 4.83
N ASN A 137 8.75 -15.44 5.07
CA ASN A 137 10.17 -15.34 5.40
C ASN A 137 10.53 -15.96 6.77
N LEU A 138 9.57 -16.05 7.69
CA LEU A 138 9.74 -16.74 8.96
C LEU A 138 9.61 -18.26 8.80
N MET A 139 8.68 -18.72 7.96
CA MET A 139 8.36 -20.13 7.78
C MET A 139 9.33 -20.85 6.83
N LEU A 140 9.77 -20.16 5.77
CA LEU A 140 10.44 -20.74 4.62
C LEU A 140 11.80 -20.11 4.39
N THR A 141 12.72 -20.90 3.82
CA THR A 141 13.99 -20.37 3.30
C THR A 141 13.74 -19.59 2.00
N LYS A 142 14.61 -18.61 1.69
CA LYS A 142 14.46 -17.77 0.49
C LYS A 142 14.61 -18.59 -0.79
N GLU A 143 15.49 -19.58 -0.74
CA GLU A 143 15.77 -20.53 -1.81
C GLU A 143 14.52 -21.36 -2.11
N PHE A 144 13.86 -21.89 -1.08
CA PHE A 144 12.65 -22.66 -1.26
C PHE A 144 11.46 -21.80 -1.72
N LEU A 145 11.30 -20.59 -1.17
CA LEU A 145 10.28 -19.64 -1.61
C LEU A 145 10.33 -19.34 -3.11
N ALA A 146 11.54 -19.23 -3.66
CA ALA A 146 11.76 -18.99 -5.09
C ALA A 146 11.36 -20.20 -5.97
N THR A 147 11.42 -21.41 -5.43
CA THR A 147 10.97 -22.63 -6.15
C THR A 147 9.46 -22.82 -6.14
N CYS A 148 8.75 -22.14 -5.24
CA CYS A 148 7.31 -22.23 -5.15
C CYS A 148 6.63 -21.41 -6.27
N SER A 149 5.66 -22.02 -6.97
CA SER A 149 4.83 -21.35 -7.97
C SER A 149 3.59 -20.77 -7.30
N TRP A 150 3.55 -19.46 -7.11
CA TRP A 150 2.48 -18.76 -6.40
C TRP A 150 1.32 -18.30 -7.31
N THR A 151 1.51 -18.32 -8.62
CA THR A 151 0.54 -17.83 -9.61
C THR A 151 -0.48 -18.87 -10.06
N GLY A 152 -0.48 -20.09 -9.53
CA GLY A 152 -1.40 -21.17 -9.93
C GLY A 152 -1.27 -21.62 -11.41
N ASN A 153 -0.50 -20.91 -12.23
CA ASN A 153 -0.22 -21.23 -13.62
C ASN A 153 0.87 -22.31 -13.70
N ARG A 154 0.48 -23.56 -13.49
CA ARG A 154 1.18 -24.67 -14.13
C ARG A 154 0.28 -25.29 -15.20
N LYS A 155 0.66 -25.06 -16.47
CA LYS A 155 0.44 -26.09 -17.48
C LYS A 155 1.29 -27.29 -17.06
N ALA A 156 0.64 -28.45 -17.10
CA ALA A 156 1.23 -29.76 -16.85
C ALA A 156 2.48 -30.00 -17.70
#